data_AF-A0A3D0S1G3-F1
#
_entry.id   AF-A0A3D0S1G3-F1
#
_cell.length_a   1.000
_cell.length_b   1.000
_cell.length_c   1.000
_cell.angle_alpha   90.00
_cell.angle_beta   90.00
_cell.angle_gamma   90.00
#
_symmetry.space_group_name_H-M   'P 1'
#
loop_
_entity.id
_entity.type
_entity.pdbx_description
1 polymer ?
#
loop_
_entity_poly.entity_id
_entity_poly.type
_entity_poly.pdbx_seq_one_letter_code
_entity_poly.pdbx_strand_id
1 'polypeptide(L)'
;MARFLTADLPVGTSRGWKAPVATVIAVLVVSVCLTWTFFSMRAVMGVGGSCADGGPYVSAQPCPDGSWLIAVAIPVMLLTAMFGSAVAMSAGAPNLLLPMWGLLFGSLGWNFLEFAFKGDGVVWGWLVCGVLFWLMAAPAVFAMLLEVKKAVLPPDPPKPGAGSRWWVPAYAALGSIGFLFGAWSFNALS
;
A
#
# COMPACT_ATOMS: atom_id res chain seq x y z
N MET A 1 -24.47 -31.24 -37.78
CA MET A 1 -24.51 -29.90 -37.15
C MET A 1 -24.37 -30.08 -35.64
N ALA A 2 -23.27 -29.59 -35.08
CA ALA A 2 -22.73 -29.97 -33.78
C ALA A 2 -23.52 -29.35 -32.60
N ARG A 3 -23.95 -30.20 -31.66
CA ARG A 3 -24.28 -29.81 -30.28
C ARG A 3 -22.96 -29.58 -29.56
N PHE A 4 -22.60 -28.31 -29.32
CA PHE A 4 -21.52 -27.97 -28.40
C PHE A 4 -21.95 -28.37 -26.99
N LEU A 5 -21.28 -29.40 -26.45
CA LEU A 5 -21.27 -29.70 -25.03
C LEU A 5 -20.80 -28.46 -24.28
N THR A 6 -21.71 -27.80 -23.56
CA THR A 6 -21.34 -27.00 -22.40
C THR A 6 -20.81 -27.98 -21.36
N ALA A 7 -19.48 -28.12 -21.31
CA ALA A 7 -18.83 -28.72 -20.16
C ALA A 7 -19.18 -27.87 -18.94
N ASP A 8 -20.12 -28.34 -18.13
CA ASP A 8 -20.28 -27.93 -16.74
C ASP A 8 -18.97 -28.27 -16.03
N LEU A 9 -18.01 -27.33 -16.08
CA LEU A 9 -16.83 -27.42 -15.24
C LEU A 9 -17.31 -27.33 -13.79
N PRO A 10 -17.04 -28.34 -12.95
CA PRO A 10 -17.38 -28.24 -11.54
C PRO A 10 -16.61 -27.06 -10.96
N VAL A 11 -17.34 -26.01 -10.57
CA VAL A 11 -16.82 -24.90 -9.77
C VAL A 11 -16.33 -25.51 -8.46
N GLY A 12 -15.02 -25.80 -8.40
CA GLY A 12 -14.37 -26.47 -7.28
C GLY A 12 -14.60 -25.71 -5.98
N THR A 13 -15.47 -26.26 -5.14
CA THR A 13 -15.95 -25.76 -3.86
C THR A 13 -14.97 -25.97 -2.69
N SER A 14 -13.66 -26.10 -2.94
CA SER A 14 -12.66 -26.36 -1.88
C SER A 14 -11.81 -25.14 -1.46
N ARG A 15 -12.14 -23.93 -1.90
CA ARG A 15 -11.39 -22.68 -1.61
C ARG A 15 -11.89 -21.87 -0.39
N GLY A 16 -12.71 -22.46 0.48
CA GLY A 16 -13.54 -21.73 1.46
C GLY A 16 -12.83 -20.79 2.45
N TRP A 17 -11.57 -21.06 2.85
CA TRP A 17 -10.85 -20.21 3.84
C TRP A 17 -9.44 -19.76 3.37
N LYS A 18 -8.82 -20.45 2.41
CA LYS A 18 -7.45 -20.10 1.99
C LYS A 18 -7.37 -18.70 1.36
N ALA A 19 -8.35 -18.31 0.54
CA ALA A 19 -8.39 -17.01 -0.12
C ALA A 19 -8.53 -15.82 0.85
N PRO A 20 -9.48 -15.82 1.81
CA PRO A 20 -9.55 -14.74 2.79
C PRO A 20 -8.31 -14.68 3.69
N VAL A 21 -7.73 -15.82 4.12
CA VAL A 21 -6.49 -15.82 4.93
C VAL A 21 -5.32 -15.21 4.16
N ALA A 22 -5.13 -15.63 2.91
CA ALA A 22 -4.07 -15.06 2.07
C ALA A 22 -4.30 -13.55 1.80
N THR A 23 -5.55 -13.10 1.71
CA THR A 23 -5.88 -11.67 1.62
C THR A 23 -5.49 -10.92 2.90
N VAL A 24 -5.80 -11.49 4.08
CA VAL A 24 -5.41 -10.91 5.37
C VAL A 24 -3.90 -10.75 5.47
N ILE A 25 -3.15 -11.79 5.12
CA ILE A 25 -1.68 -11.77 5.13
C ILE A 25 -1.16 -10.70 4.16
N ALA A 26 -1.72 -10.62 2.95
CA ALA A 26 -1.30 -9.64 1.96
C ALA A 26 -1.52 -8.19 2.44
N VAL A 27 -2.67 -7.89 3.05
CA VAL A 27 -2.95 -6.56 3.60
C VAL A 27 -1.94 -6.19 4.70
N LEU A 28 -1.64 -7.14 5.60
CA LEU A 28 -0.67 -6.92 6.69
C LEU A 28 0.73 -6.63 6.12
N VAL A 29 1.20 -7.47 5.20
CA VAL A 29 2.54 -7.32 4.59
C VAL A 29 2.64 -5.99 3.84
N VAL A 30 1.64 -5.63 3.02
CA VAL A 30 1.61 -4.33 2.33
C VAL A 30 1.67 -3.17 3.33
N SER A 31 0.91 -3.23 4.42
CA SER A 31 0.87 -2.16 5.42
C SER A 31 2.19 -2.02 6.19
N VAL A 32 2.83 -3.13 6.53
CA VAL A 32 4.16 -3.14 7.16
C VAL A 32 5.21 -2.56 6.21
N CYS A 33 5.27 -3.02 4.96
CA CYS A 33 6.21 -2.51 3.98
C CYS A 33 5.99 -1.02 3.70
N LEU A 34 4.75 -0.57 3.60
CA LEU A 34 4.42 0.85 3.42
C LEU A 34 4.94 1.69 4.59
N THR A 35 4.80 1.19 5.81
CA THR A 35 5.31 1.84 7.03
C THR A 35 6.83 1.90 7.05
N TRP A 36 7.51 0.82 6.68
CA TRP A 36 8.96 0.82 6.53
C TRP A 36 9.42 1.81 5.46
N THR A 37 8.81 1.79 4.26
CA THR A 37 9.11 2.77 3.21
C THR A 37 8.94 4.20 3.71
N PHE A 38 7.86 4.48 4.44
CA PHE A 38 7.61 5.80 5.02
C PHE A 38 8.72 6.24 5.98
N PHE A 39 9.11 5.41 6.95
CA PHE A 39 10.14 5.77 7.92
C PHE A 39 11.55 5.76 7.34
N SER A 40 11.91 4.80 6.49
CA SER A 40 13.21 4.77 5.80
C SER A 40 13.44 6.03 4.98
N MET A 41 12.40 6.50 4.27
CA MET A 41 12.50 7.73 3.51
C MET A 41 12.76 8.94 4.41
N ARG A 42 12.07 9.03 5.55
CA ARG A 42 12.30 10.11 6.52
C ARG A 42 13.71 10.08 7.10
N ALA A 43 14.26 8.88 7.32
CA ALA A 43 15.65 8.73 7.76
C ALA A 43 16.62 9.34 6.73
N VAL A 44 16.49 8.99 5.45
CA VAL A 44 17.33 9.54 4.37
C VAL A 44 17.12 11.05 4.17
N MET A 45 15.88 11.53 4.23
CA MET A 45 15.60 12.96 4.13
C MET A 45 16.13 13.75 5.34
N GLY A 46 16.22 13.12 6.51
CA GLY A 46 16.81 13.69 7.72
C GLY A 46 18.29 14.04 7.59
N VAL A 47 19.02 13.32 6.73
CA VAL A 47 20.46 13.57 6.46
C VAL A 47 20.72 14.37 5.18
N GLY A 48 19.66 14.93 4.56
CA GLY A 48 19.77 15.76 3.36
C GLY A 48 19.32 15.09 2.06
N GLY A 49 18.75 13.89 2.13
CA GLY A 49 18.09 13.23 0.99
C GLY A 49 18.97 12.29 0.17
N SER A 50 20.26 12.16 0.49
CA SER A 50 21.17 11.18 -0.12
C SER A 50 22.22 10.74 0.91
N CYS A 51 22.48 9.43 0.97
CA CYS A 51 23.49 8.83 1.83
C CYS A 51 24.04 7.58 1.14
N ALA A 52 25.26 7.17 1.48
CA ALA A 52 25.85 5.92 1.03
C ALA A 52 26.98 5.48 1.97
N ASP A 53 27.24 4.16 2.01
CA ASP A 53 28.34 3.57 2.77
C ASP A 53 29.16 2.62 1.89
N GLY A 54 30.49 2.64 2.06
CA GLY A 54 31.38 1.62 1.50
C GLY A 54 31.59 1.63 -0.02
N GLY A 55 31.36 2.77 -0.71
CA GLY A 55 31.60 2.92 -2.15
C GLY A 55 32.94 3.59 -2.50
N PRO A 56 33.42 3.46 -3.77
CA PRO A 56 34.61 4.17 -4.26
C PRO A 56 34.37 5.68 -4.46
N TYR A 57 33.11 6.12 -4.41
CA TYR A 57 32.73 7.53 -4.45
C TYR A 57 32.69 8.09 -3.03
N VAL A 58 33.22 9.30 -2.85
CA VAL A 58 33.17 10.04 -1.58
C VAL A 58 31.71 10.26 -1.22
N SER A 59 31.20 9.45 -0.30
CA SER A 59 29.82 9.55 0.18
C SER A 59 29.72 10.79 1.04
N ALA A 60 28.74 11.64 0.76
CA ALA A 60 28.61 12.93 1.45
C ALA A 60 28.43 12.75 2.96
N GLN A 61 27.66 11.74 3.38
CA GLN A 61 27.41 11.33 4.77
C GLN A 61 27.02 9.83 4.81
N PRO A 62 27.30 9.12 5.93
CA PRO A 62 26.89 7.73 6.12
C PRO A 62 25.36 7.58 6.20
N CYS A 63 24.82 6.42 5.82
CA CYS A 63 23.37 6.21 5.88
C CYS A 63 22.89 5.98 7.31
N PRO A 64 21.80 6.66 7.73
CA PRO A 64 21.20 6.40 9.02
C PRO A 64 20.58 5.00 9.04
N ASP A 65 20.56 4.41 10.23
CA ASP A 65 19.84 3.18 10.46
C ASP A 65 18.34 3.37 10.14
N GLY A 66 17.81 2.42 9.40
CA GLY A 66 16.43 2.25 8.94
C GLY A 66 16.33 2.38 7.43
N SER A 67 17.32 3.04 6.81
CA SER A 67 17.29 3.40 5.38
C SER A 67 17.28 2.19 4.44
N TRP A 68 18.03 1.13 4.76
CA TRP A 68 18.12 -0.08 3.92
C TRP A 68 16.78 -0.82 3.79
N LEU A 69 15.85 -0.66 4.75
CA LEU A 69 14.54 -1.32 4.70
C LEU A 69 13.73 -0.91 3.47
N ILE A 70 13.96 0.28 2.90
CA ILE A 70 13.26 0.70 1.67
C ILE A 70 13.55 -0.22 0.48
N ALA A 71 14.78 -0.74 0.39
CA ALA A 71 15.22 -1.61 -0.70
C ALA A 71 14.53 -2.99 -0.65
N VAL A 72 14.11 -3.42 0.54
CA VAL A 72 13.33 -4.66 0.73
C VAL A 72 11.83 -4.37 0.66
N ALA A 73 11.39 -3.29 1.30
CA ALA A 73 9.98 -2.94 1.43
C ALA A 73 9.30 -2.70 0.09
N ILE A 74 9.91 -1.96 -0.85
CA ILE A 74 9.27 -1.66 -2.13
C ILE A 74 9.04 -2.91 -2.98
N PRO A 75 10.04 -3.78 -3.25
CA PRO A 75 9.81 -5.00 -4.02
C PRO A 75 8.79 -5.94 -3.36
N VAL A 76 8.90 -6.15 -2.04
CA VAL A 76 7.98 -7.02 -1.31
C VAL A 76 6.55 -6.47 -1.36
N MET A 77 6.37 -5.16 -1.17
CA MET A 77 5.08 -4.50 -1.27
C MET A 77 4.47 -4.64 -2.66
N LEU A 78 5.23 -4.38 -3.73
CA LEU A 78 4.74 -4.46 -5.11
C LEU A 78 4.31 -5.88 -5.47
N LEU A 79 5.16 -6.88 -5.18
CA LEU A 79 4.83 -8.28 -5.43
C LEU A 79 3.61 -8.70 -4.62
N THR A 80 3.59 -8.37 -3.33
CA THR A 80 2.46 -8.71 -2.44
C THR A 80 1.18 -8.04 -2.89
N ALA A 81 1.22 -6.77 -3.33
CA ALA A 81 0.05 -6.08 -3.82
C ALA A 81 -0.46 -6.72 -5.13
N MET A 82 0.42 -7.10 -6.05
CA MET A 82 0.03 -7.76 -7.30
C MET A 82 -0.64 -9.12 -7.05
N PHE A 83 0.02 -10.01 -6.30
CA PHE A 83 -0.52 -11.34 -6.00
C PHE A 83 -1.72 -11.28 -5.04
N GLY A 84 -1.63 -10.43 -4.02
CA GLY A 84 -2.68 -10.21 -3.03
C GLY A 84 -3.96 -9.67 -3.67
N SER A 85 -3.86 -8.88 -4.74
CA SER A 85 -5.02 -8.40 -5.48
C SER A 85 -5.75 -9.51 -6.24
N ALA A 86 -5.01 -10.43 -6.88
CA ALA A 86 -5.61 -11.59 -7.52
C ALA A 86 -6.36 -12.47 -6.50
N VAL A 87 -5.78 -12.64 -5.31
CA VAL A 87 -6.40 -13.40 -4.22
C VAL A 87 -7.61 -12.67 -3.62
N ALA A 88 -7.50 -11.36 -3.37
CA ALA A 88 -8.58 -10.55 -2.81
C ALA A 88 -9.83 -10.55 -3.70
N MET A 89 -9.63 -10.37 -5.02
CA MET A 89 -10.73 -10.45 -5.98
C MET A 89 -11.39 -11.84 -5.97
N SER A 90 -10.61 -12.92 -5.80
CA SER A 90 -11.16 -14.27 -5.66
C SER A 90 -11.94 -14.50 -4.35
N ALA A 91 -11.70 -13.68 -3.33
CA ALA A 91 -12.41 -13.68 -2.04
C ALA A 91 -13.59 -12.68 -1.99
N GLY A 92 -13.91 -12.01 -3.11
CA GLY A 92 -14.95 -10.98 -3.18
C GLY A 92 -14.57 -9.65 -2.50
N ALA A 93 -13.27 -9.42 -2.26
CA ALA A 93 -12.72 -8.19 -1.70
C ALA A 93 -12.08 -7.33 -2.82
N PRO A 94 -12.00 -6.00 -2.64
CA PRO A 94 -11.44 -5.11 -3.65
C PRO A 94 -9.93 -5.28 -3.80
N ASN A 95 -9.46 -4.93 -5.00
CA ASN A 95 -8.06 -4.94 -5.42
C ASN A 95 -7.15 -4.16 -4.44
N LEU A 96 -6.04 -4.78 -3.99
CA LEU A 96 -5.06 -4.18 -3.06
C LEU A 96 -4.10 -3.18 -3.75
N LEU A 97 -3.94 -3.25 -5.08
CA LEU A 97 -3.09 -2.30 -5.82
C LEU A 97 -3.59 -0.87 -5.69
N LEU A 98 -4.90 -0.67 -5.59
CA LEU A 98 -5.48 0.67 -5.46
C LEU A 98 -5.12 1.35 -4.12
N PRO A 99 -5.34 0.71 -2.94
CA PRO A 99 -4.88 1.27 -1.67
C PRO A 99 -3.37 1.34 -1.56
N MET A 100 -2.63 0.34 -2.06
CA MET A 100 -1.16 0.41 -2.10
C MET A 100 -0.69 1.64 -2.88
N TRP A 101 -1.22 1.89 -4.08
CA TRP A 101 -0.91 3.07 -4.88
C TRP A 101 -1.20 4.35 -4.08
N GLY A 102 -2.46 4.54 -3.68
CA GLY A 102 -2.90 5.79 -3.07
C GLY A 102 -2.15 6.10 -1.77
N LEU A 103 -1.96 5.10 -0.93
CA LEU A 103 -1.25 5.25 0.34
C LEU A 103 0.24 5.45 0.15
N LEU A 104 0.89 4.71 -0.77
CA LEU A 104 2.33 4.85 -1.03
C LEU A 104 2.65 6.26 -1.50
N PHE A 105 2.04 6.71 -2.60
CA PHE A 105 2.35 8.03 -3.12
C PHE A 105 1.82 9.15 -2.23
N GLY A 106 0.68 8.96 -1.55
CA GLY A 106 0.19 9.90 -0.56
C GLY A 106 1.15 10.06 0.63
N SER A 107 1.69 8.97 1.16
CA SER A 107 2.62 8.99 2.30
C SER A 107 3.99 9.55 1.91
N LEU A 108 4.52 9.22 0.72
CA LEU A 108 5.77 9.80 0.22
C LEU A 108 5.60 11.30 -0.07
N GLY A 109 4.47 11.67 -0.68
CA GLY A 109 4.13 13.08 -0.92
C GLY A 109 4.05 13.87 0.39
N TRP A 110 3.45 13.29 1.44
CA TRP A 110 3.43 13.89 2.78
C TRP A 110 4.83 14.11 3.35
N ASN A 111 5.72 13.12 3.25
CA ASN A 111 7.12 13.28 3.69
C ASN A 111 7.79 14.46 2.98
N PHE A 112 7.71 14.53 1.66
CA PHE A 112 8.27 15.64 0.89
C PHE A 112 7.72 17.01 1.29
N LEU A 113 6.40 17.13 1.46
CA LEU A 113 5.78 18.38 1.88
C LEU A 113 6.22 18.79 3.28
N GLU A 114 6.24 17.88 4.25
CA GLU A 114 6.66 18.19 5.62
C GLU A 114 8.11 18.66 5.66
N PHE A 115 9.00 17.93 4.99
CA PHE A 115 10.41 18.27 4.93
C PHE A 115 10.68 19.58 4.19
N ALA A 116 9.87 19.91 3.16
CA ALA A 116 10.00 21.17 2.42
C ALA A 116 9.85 22.42 3.31
N PHE A 117 9.13 22.31 4.43
CA PHE A 117 8.86 23.41 5.36
C PHE A 117 9.58 23.28 6.72
N LYS A 118 10.44 22.26 6.89
CA LYS A 118 11.02 21.93 8.21
C LYS A 118 12.20 22.84 8.63
N GLY A 119 12.81 23.59 7.72
CA GLY A 119 13.96 24.46 7.98
C GLY A 119 13.66 25.96 7.87
N ASP A 120 14.69 26.80 7.96
CA ASP A 120 14.61 28.28 7.90
C ASP A 120 14.18 28.84 6.53
N GLY A 121 13.88 27.96 5.56
CA GLY A 121 13.40 28.33 4.24
C GLY A 121 12.73 27.16 3.52
N VAL A 122 12.01 27.47 2.45
CA VAL A 122 11.31 26.48 1.63
C VAL A 122 12.29 25.76 0.70
N VAL A 123 12.39 24.43 0.86
CA VAL A 123 13.17 23.60 -0.07
C VAL A 123 12.31 23.24 -1.28
N TRP A 124 12.44 24.02 -2.35
CA TRP A 124 11.61 23.88 -3.56
C TRP A 124 11.65 22.49 -4.18
N GLY A 125 12.81 21.81 -4.18
CA GLY A 125 12.92 20.45 -4.71
C GLY A 125 11.98 19.47 -4.00
N TRP A 126 11.92 19.55 -2.67
CA TRP A 126 11.02 18.73 -1.88
C TRP A 126 9.56 19.15 -2.08
N LEU A 127 9.27 20.44 -2.14
CA LEU A 127 7.91 20.93 -2.39
C LEU A 127 7.34 20.42 -3.73
N VAL A 128 8.10 20.56 -4.82
CA VAL A 128 7.69 20.12 -6.15
C VAL A 128 7.46 18.61 -6.18
N CYS A 129 8.40 17.82 -5.64
CA CYS A 129 8.23 16.38 -5.53
C CYS A 129 6.99 16.01 -4.71
N GLY A 130 6.76 16.66 -3.57
CA GLY A 130 5.60 16.41 -2.72
C GLY A 130 4.27 16.64 -3.43
N VAL A 131 4.14 17.76 -4.15
CA VAL A 131 2.94 18.06 -4.95
C VAL A 131 2.74 17.03 -6.06
N LEU A 132 3.79 16.67 -6.80
CA LEU A 132 3.70 15.66 -7.86
C LEU A 132 3.25 14.30 -7.32
N PHE A 133 3.78 13.86 -6.18
CA PHE A 133 3.36 12.62 -5.54
C PHE A 133 1.89 12.64 -5.10
N TRP A 134 1.40 13.76 -4.57
CA TRP A 134 -0.03 13.93 -4.26
C TRP A 134 -0.91 13.91 -5.51
N LEU A 135 -0.46 14.53 -6.61
CA LEU A 135 -1.17 14.46 -7.90
C LEU A 135 -1.22 13.02 -8.43
N MET A 136 -0.14 12.26 -8.28
CA MET A 136 -0.12 10.83 -8.63
C MET A 136 -0.99 9.98 -7.70
N ALA A 137 -1.13 10.35 -6.43
CA ALA A 137 -2.01 9.66 -5.48
C ALA A 137 -3.51 9.96 -5.72
N ALA A 138 -3.83 11.17 -6.19
CA ALA A 138 -5.18 11.67 -6.38
C ALA A 138 -6.14 10.70 -7.13
N PRO A 139 -5.80 10.12 -8.30
CA PRO A 139 -6.69 9.19 -8.99
C PRO A 139 -6.99 7.93 -8.17
N ALA A 140 -5.99 7.40 -7.47
CA ALA A 140 -6.16 6.23 -6.61
C ALA A 140 -7.04 6.55 -5.39
N VAL A 141 -6.81 7.69 -4.74
CA VAL A 141 -7.63 8.16 -3.61
C VAL A 141 -9.07 8.40 -4.07
N PHE A 142 -9.28 9.05 -5.20
CA PHE A 142 -10.61 9.29 -5.75
C PHE A 142 -11.36 7.98 -6.02
N ALA A 143 -10.71 7.01 -6.67
CA ALA A 143 -11.30 5.70 -6.90
C ALA A 143 -11.62 4.96 -5.59
N MET A 144 -10.73 5.01 -4.58
CA MET A 144 -11.02 4.43 -3.25
C MET A 144 -12.25 5.07 -2.62
N LEU A 145 -12.37 6.40 -2.65
CA LEU A 145 -13.52 7.10 -2.10
C LEU A 145 -14.83 6.72 -2.80
N LEU A 146 -14.80 6.48 -4.11
CA LEU A 146 -15.97 5.98 -4.85
C LEU A 146 -16.36 4.57 -4.42
N GLU A 147 -15.39 3.66 -4.25
CA GLU A 147 -15.66 2.30 -3.81
C GLU A 147 -16.17 2.25 -2.36
N VAL A 148 -15.59 3.06 -1.47
CA VAL A 148 -16.07 3.22 -0.09
C VAL A 148 -17.47 3.82 -0.08
N LYS A 149 -17.76 4.86 -0.88
CA LYS A 149 -19.09 5.45 -0.99
C LYS A 149 -20.12 4.41 -1.45
N LYS A 150 -19.82 3.61 -2.48
CA LYS A 150 -20.70 2.52 -2.93
C LYS A 150 -20.91 1.45 -1.87
N ALA A 151 -19.90 1.17 -1.06
CA ALA A 151 -19.97 0.18 0.02
C ALA A 151 -20.76 0.68 1.24
N VAL A 152 -20.63 1.96 1.60
CA VAL A 152 -21.25 2.56 2.79
C VAL A 152 -22.66 3.10 2.50
N LEU A 153 -22.88 3.70 1.33
CA LEU A 153 -24.15 4.31 0.90
C LEU A 153 -24.72 3.57 -0.34
N PRO A 154 -25.33 2.39 -0.16
CA PRO A 154 -25.92 1.64 -1.27
C PRO A 154 -27.15 2.36 -1.86
N PRO A 155 -27.42 2.24 -3.17
CA PRO A 155 -28.68 2.69 -3.75
C PRO A 155 -29.86 1.85 -3.27
N ASP A 156 -30.98 2.50 -2.94
CA ASP A 156 -32.29 1.84 -2.76
C ASP A 156 -32.93 1.58 -4.14
N PRO A 157 -33.55 0.41 -4.39
CA PRO A 157 -33.72 -0.74 -3.51
C PRO A 157 -32.50 -1.70 -3.49
N PRO A 158 -32.32 -2.47 -2.40
CA PRO A 158 -31.22 -3.43 -2.28
C PRO A 158 -31.28 -4.49 -3.38
N LYS A 159 -30.25 -4.54 -4.22
CA LYS A 159 -30.12 -5.60 -5.23
C LYS A 159 -29.91 -6.96 -4.53
N PRO A 160 -30.71 -8.00 -4.85
CA PRO A 160 -30.44 -9.37 -4.43
C PRO A 160 -29.03 -9.77 -4.89
N GLY A 161 -28.18 -10.22 -3.96
CA GLY A 161 -26.78 -10.56 -4.26
C GLY A 161 -25.74 -9.46 -3.96
N ALA A 162 -26.11 -8.40 -3.22
CA ALA A 162 -25.13 -7.46 -2.68
C ALA A 162 -24.08 -8.22 -1.83
N GLY A 163 -22.88 -8.38 -2.38
CA GLY A 163 -21.79 -9.14 -1.77
C GLY A 163 -21.46 -8.69 -0.34
N SER A 164 -20.98 -9.62 0.47
CA SER A 164 -20.62 -9.39 1.88
C SER A 164 -19.59 -8.24 2.01
N ARG A 165 -19.91 -7.22 2.82
CA ARG A 165 -19.11 -6.00 3.03
C ARG A 165 -18.06 -6.13 4.13
N TRP A 166 -17.77 -7.35 4.57
CA TRP A 166 -16.82 -7.66 5.64
C TRP A 166 -15.42 -7.07 5.42
N TRP A 167 -15.04 -6.85 4.16
CA TRP A 167 -13.73 -6.35 3.78
C TRP A 167 -13.46 -4.89 4.24
N VAL A 168 -14.48 -4.04 4.39
CA VAL A 168 -14.30 -2.63 4.79
C VAL A 168 -13.68 -2.52 6.20
N PRO A 169 -14.33 -3.05 7.26
CA PRO A 169 -13.74 -3.02 8.60
C PRO A 169 -12.48 -3.89 8.68
N ALA A 170 -12.39 -4.98 7.91
CA ALA A 170 -11.21 -5.83 7.89
C ALA A 170 -9.98 -5.09 7.36
N TYR A 171 -10.07 -4.39 6.22
CA TYR A 171 -8.94 -3.65 5.65
C TYR A 171 -8.51 -2.50 6.57
N ALA A 172 -9.46 -1.80 7.20
CA ALA A 172 -9.15 -0.74 8.16
C ALA A 172 -8.42 -1.28 9.39
N ALA A 173 -8.92 -2.37 9.99
CA ALA A 173 -8.30 -3.00 11.15
C ALA A 173 -6.91 -3.56 10.82
N LEU A 174 -6.79 -4.31 9.72
CA LEU A 174 -5.52 -4.91 9.29
C LEU A 174 -4.50 -3.87 8.85
N GLY A 175 -4.94 -2.81 8.18
CA GLY A 175 -4.08 -1.67 7.85
C GLY A 175 -3.52 -1.01 9.11
N SER A 176 -4.36 -0.80 10.13
CA SER A 176 -3.94 -0.22 11.41
C SER A 176 -2.97 -1.15 12.16
N ILE A 177 -3.26 -2.45 12.21
CA ILE A 177 -2.38 -3.46 12.83
C ILE A 177 -1.04 -3.51 12.11
N GLY A 178 -1.06 -3.57 10.78
CA GLY A 178 0.16 -3.59 9.97
C GLY A 178 0.99 -2.32 10.11
N PHE A 179 0.34 -1.15 10.26
CA PHE A 179 1.03 0.10 10.57
C PHE A 179 1.72 0.05 11.95
N LEU A 180 1.00 -0.35 13.00
CA LEU A 180 1.59 -0.45 14.34
C LEU A 180 2.74 -1.45 14.39
N PHE A 181 2.57 -2.61 13.77
CA PHE A 181 3.62 -3.62 13.68
C PHE A 181 4.81 -3.14 12.82
N GLY A 182 4.54 -2.45 11.72
CA GLY A 182 5.56 -1.83 10.88
C GLY A 182 6.37 -0.77 11.63
N ALA A 183 5.70 0.07 12.42
CA ALA A 183 6.36 1.09 13.24
C ALA A 183 7.21 0.45 14.34
N TRP A 184 6.67 -0.54 15.06
CA TRP A 184 7.42 -1.26 16.08
C TRP A 184 8.64 -1.99 15.49
N SER A 185 8.46 -2.74 14.40
CA SER A 185 9.55 -3.48 13.77
C SER A 185 10.59 -2.57 13.13
N PHE A 186 10.21 -1.41 12.59
CA PHE A 186 11.16 -0.42 12.12
C PHE A 186 12.09 0.02 13.25
N ASN A 187 11.52 0.44 14.40
CA ASN A 187 12.30 0.85 15.58
C ASN A 187 13.15 -0.28 16.17
N ALA A 188 12.75 -1.55 15.99
CA ALA A 188 13.52 -2.70 16.46
C ALA A 188 14.68 -3.05 15.52
N LEU A 189 14.61 -2.62 14.26
CA LEU A 189 15.59 -2.92 13.23
C LEU A 189 16.55 -1.75 12.99
N SER A 190 16.11 -0.51 13.22
CA SER A 190 16.88 0.74 13.14
C SER A 190 17.67 1.00 14.42
#